data_AF-A0A3B9MP22-F1
#
_entry.id   AF-A0A3B9MP22-F1
#
_cell.length_a   1.000
_cell.length_b   1.000
_cell.length_c   1.000
_cell.angle_alpha   90.00
_cell.angle_beta   90.00
_cell.angle_gamma   90.00
#
_symmetry.space_group_name_H-M   'P 1'
#
loop_
_entity.id
_entity.type
_entity.pdbx_description
1 polymer ?
#
loop_
_entity_poly.entity_id
_entity_poly.type
_entity_poly.pdbx_seq_one_letter_code
_entity_poly.pdbx_strand_id
1 'polypeptide(L)'
;MKKTLFLGLALALVLLALGASASAQAPVKRVQGEDSTQAFWEKFKAAVITGDKAAVAVMSRFPIEMPYGIPKVKSAAQVNSHYRDVFYHETNAPKCFSKAKPETDPARPKEFTIACKTAAGDEVIIYSFARGKSGWKFTGLDNINE
;
A
#
# COMPACT_ATOMS: atom_id res chain seq x y z
N MET A 1 63.30 40.92 32.10
CA MET A 1 63.62 39.66 31.36
C MET A 1 62.41 39.33 30.49
N LYS A 2 62.41 39.79 29.22
CA LYS A 2 62.46 38.97 27.99
C LYS A 2 61.35 37.92 27.83
N LYS A 3 60.41 38.18 26.89
CA LYS A 3 60.03 37.34 25.71
C LYS A 3 58.73 37.90 25.09
N THR A 4 58.82 38.79 24.10
CA THR A 4 58.80 38.57 22.63
C THR A 4 57.40 38.42 22.01
N LEU A 5 57.05 39.44 21.21
CA LEU A 5 56.00 39.53 20.19
C LEU A 5 56.09 38.45 19.11
N PHE A 6 54.94 38.07 18.53
CA PHE A 6 54.69 37.82 17.10
C PHE A 6 53.18 38.07 16.87
N LEU A 7 52.73 39.20 16.32
CA LEU A 7 52.65 39.58 14.90
C LEU A 7 52.18 38.45 13.96
N GLY A 8 50.96 38.58 13.44
CA GLY A 8 50.38 37.77 12.35
C GLY A 8 49.05 38.39 11.91
N LEU A 9 49.11 39.49 11.16
CA LEU A 9 48.95 39.56 9.70
C LEU A 9 47.48 39.63 9.27
N ALA A 10 47.00 40.85 9.05
CA ALA A 10 45.81 41.13 8.26
C ALA A 10 46.10 40.85 6.78
N LEU A 11 45.16 40.17 6.09
CA LEU A 11 45.05 40.28 4.64
C LEU A 11 43.58 40.15 4.24
N ALA A 12 43.01 41.27 3.80
CA ALA A 12 41.76 41.34 3.06
C ALA A 12 42.04 41.19 1.55
N LEU A 13 40.95 41.09 0.76
CA LEU A 13 40.85 40.97 -0.71
C LEU A 13 41.03 39.51 -1.22
N VAL A 14 40.15 38.94 -2.06
CA VAL A 14 39.48 39.46 -3.27
C VAL A 14 38.17 38.69 -3.54
N LEU A 15 37.15 39.41 -4.01
CA LEU A 15 35.92 38.92 -4.63
C LEU A 15 36.17 38.00 -5.84
N LEU A 16 35.56 36.81 -5.89
CA LEU A 16 35.32 36.12 -7.16
C LEU A 16 33.94 35.44 -7.22
N ALA A 17 33.16 35.98 -8.15
CA ALA A 17 32.19 35.33 -9.04
C ALA A 17 30.96 34.62 -8.43
N LEU A 18 29.81 35.24 -8.70
CA LEU A 18 28.50 34.61 -8.78
C LEU A 18 28.57 33.37 -9.71
N GLY A 19 28.52 32.18 -9.13
CA GLY A 19 28.12 30.97 -9.83
C GLY A 19 26.67 30.66 -9.49
N ALA A 20 25.74 31.05 -10.37
CA ALA A 20 24.34 30.67 -10.25
C ALA A 20 24.24 29.13 -10.25
N SER A 21 23.82 28.56 -9.13
CA SER A 21 23.52 27.13 -9.01
C SER A 21 22.19 26.87 -9.74
N ALA A 22 22.27 26.63 -11.05
CA ALA A 22 21.18 26.00 -11.79
C ALA A 22 21.21 24.49 -11.49
N SER A 23 20.69 24.10 -10.33
CA SER A 23 20.32 22.70 -10.11
C SER A 23 19.19 22.38 -11.08
N ALA A 24 19.50 21.60 -12.11
CA ALA A 24 18.51 20.97 -12.96
C ALA A 24 17.71 20.00 -12.07
N GLN A 25 16.62 20.49 -11.48
CA GLN A 25 15.63 19.65 -10.85
C GLN A 25 14.99 18.83 -11.97
N ALA A 26 15.43 17.57 -12.09
CA ALA A 26 14.67 16.54 -12.78
C ALA A 26 13.21 16.60 -12.30
N PRO A 27 12.21 16.40 -13.18
CA PRO A 27 10.82 16.50 -12.80
C PRO A 27 10.55 15.56 -11.63
N VAL A 28 10.30 16.15 -10.46
CA VAL A 28 9.89 15.43 -9.26
C VAL A 28 8.60 14.70 -9.62
N LYS A 29 8.70 13.37 -9.76
CA LYS A 29 7.58 12.47 -9.94
C LYS A 29 6.59 12.80 -8.81
N ARG A 30 5.40 13.30 -9.16
CA ARG A 30 4.34 13.64 -8.19
C ARG A 30 4.27 12.56 -7.13
N VAL A 31 4.39 12.94 -5.87
CA VAL A 31 4.18 12.06 -4.73
C VAL A 31 2.70 11.66 -4.75
N GLN A 32 2.42 10.51 -5.38
CA GLN A 32 1.16 9.80 -5.33
C GLN A 32 1.05 9.11 -3.95
N GLY A 33 0.95 9.91 -2.89
CA GLY A 33 0.91 9.41 -1.52
C GLY A 33 -0.32 8.57 -1.21
N GLU A 34 -1.43 8.79 -1.93
CA GLU A 34 -2.68 8.05 -1.72
C GLU A 34 -3.10 7.16 -2.89
N ASP A 35 -2.59 7.40 -4.09
CA ASP A 35 -2.96 6.66 -5.33
C ASP A 35 -2.08 5.44 -5.61
N SER A 36 -0.99 5.25 -4.85
CA SER A 36 -0.11 4.10 -5.03
C SER A 36 -0.73 2.81 -4.50
N THR A 37 -0.45 1.69 -5.18
CA THR A 37 -0.85 0.34 -4.75
C THR A 37 -0.43 0.06 -3.32
N GLN A 38 0.80 0.43 -2.94
CA GLN A 38 1.32 0.21 -1.60
C GLN A 38 0.56 1.01 -0.54
N ALA A 39 0.28 2.30 -0.79
CA ALA A 39 -0.43 3.13 0.18
C ALA A 39 -1.86 2.62 0.43
N PHE A 40 -2.57 2.24 -0.63
CA PHE A 40 -3.89 1.61 -0.49
C PHE A 40 -3.79 0.28 0.27
N TRP A 41 -2.83 -0.58 -0.09
CA TRP A 41 -2.64 -1.87 0.56
C TRP A 41 -2.39 -1.73 2.06
N GLU A 42 -1.50 -0.82 2.48
CA GLU A 42 -1.20 -0.61 3.90
C GLU A 42 -2.44 -0.17 4.69
N LYS A 43 -3.28 0.71 4.11
CA LYS A 43 -4.56 1.13 4.72
C LYS A 43 -5.55 -0.03 4.81
N PHE A 44 -5.72 -0.79 3.74
CA PHE A 44 -6.64 -1.93 3.71
C PHE A 44 -6.22 -3.03 4.68
N LYS A 45 -4.93 -3.40 4.67
CA LYS A 45 -4.32 -4.35 5.60
C LYS A 45 -4.58 -3.93 7.05
N ALA A 46 -4.33 -2.67 7.38
CA ALA A 46 -4.56 -2.16 8.74
C ALA A 46 -6.02 -2.33 9.16
N ALA A 47 -6.97 -1.93 8.30
CA ALA A 47 -8.41 -2.08 8.59
C ALA A 47 -8.82 -3.55 8.81
N VAL A 48 -8.28 -4.48 8.01
CA VAL A 48 -8.59 -5.90 8.19
C VAL A 48 -8.03 -6.45 9.50
N ILE A 49 -6.78 -6.09 9.84
CA ILE A 49 -6.11 -6.52 11.07
C ILE A 49 -6.81 -5.97 12.32
N THR A 50 -7.25 -4.72 12.30
CA THR A 50 -7.95 -4.10 13.44
C THR A 50 -9.43 -4.49 13.52
N GLY A 51 -9.97 -5.17 12.50
CA GLY A 51 -11.39 -5.49 12.43
C GLY A 51 -12.27 -4.28 12.12
N ASP A 52 -11.74 -3.22 11.50
CA ASP A 52 -12.49 -2.03 11.10
C ASP A 52 -13.34 -2.32 9.85
N LYS A 53 -14.51 -2.89 10.10
CA LYS A 53 -15.46 -3.28 9.06
C LYS A 53 -15.99 -2.09 8.26
N ALA A 54 -16.07 -0.91 8.88
CA ALA A 54 -16.54 0.30 8.22
C ALA A 54 -15.50 0.79 7.20
N ALA A 55 -14.23 0.82 7.58
CA ALA A 55 -13.14 1.15 6.67
C ALA A 55 -13.02 0.12 5.54
N VAL A 56 -13.13 -1.18 5.84
CA VAL A 56 -13.16 -2.24 4.81
C VAL A 56 -14.31 -2.01 3.83
N ALA A 57 -15.51 -1.71 4.30
CA ALA A 57 -16.65 -1.43 3.44
C ALA A 57 -16.43 -0.21 2.54
N VAL A 58 -15.84 0.88 3.07
CA VAL A 58 -15.48 2.07 2.28
C VAL A 58 -14.43 1.75 1.22
N MET A 59 -13.47 0.88 1.52
CA MET A 59 -12.43 0.45 0.61
C MET A 59 -12.86 -0.68 -0.34
N SER A 60 -14.11 -1.14 -0.27
CA SER A 60 -14.66 -2.19 -1.13
C SER A 60 -15.43 -1.62 -2.33
N ARG A 61 -15.44 -2.37 -3.42
CA ARG A 61 -16.36 -2.18 -4.55
C ARG A 61 -17.39 -3.30 -4.51
N PHE A 62 -18.66 -2.93 -4.55
CA PHE A 62 -19.76 -3.88 -4.52
C PHE A 62 -20.28 -4.21 -5.93
N PRO A 63 -20.74 -5.45 -6.19
CA PRO A 63 -20.62 -6.60 -5.28
C PRO A 63 -19.16 -7.06 -5.14
N ILE A 64 -18.81 -7.56 -3.97
CA ILE A 64 -17.54 -8.25 -3.72
C ILE A 64 -17.74 -9.69 -4.19
N GLU A 65 -16.88 -10.14 -5.10
CA GLU A 65 -16.86 -11.51 -5.60
C GLU A 65 -16.39 -12.46 -4.49
N MET A 66 -17.01 -13.64 -4.43
CA MET A 66 -16.74 -14.67 -3.43
C MET A 66 -16.37 -15.98 -4.16
N PRO A 67 -15.73 -16.95 -3.46
CA PRO A 67 -15.44 -18.27 -4.01
C PRO A 67 -16.69 -18.99 -4.53
N TYR A 68 -16.48 -20.05 -5.29
CA TYR A 68 -17.55 -20.72 -6.01
C TYR A 68 -18.65 -21.21 -5.06
N GLY A 69 -19.91 -21.05 -5.47
CA GLY A 69 -21.07 -21.44 -4.65
C GLY A 69 -21.36 -20.53 -3.46
N ILE A 70 -20.50 -19.56 -3.14
CA ILE A 70 -20.73 -18.58 -2.06
C ILE A 70 -21.41 -17.32 -2.61
N PRO A 71 -22.53 -16.87 -2.02
CA PRO A 71 -23.19 -15.65 -2.46
C PRO A 71 -22.30 -14.41 -2.34
N LYS A 72 -22.29 -13.57 -3.38
CA LYS A 72 -21.57 -12.28 -3.38
C LYS A 72 -22.02 -11.37 -2.23
N VAL A 73 -21.08 -10.60 -1.67
CA VAL A 73 -21.38 -9.55 -0.69
C VAL A 73 -21.75 -8.27 -1.43
N LYS A 74 -23.01 -7.85 -1.34
CA LYS A 74 -23.62 -6.82 -2.20
C LYS A 74 -23.61 -5.40 -1.61
N SER A 75 -23.28 -5.25 -0.33
CA SER A 75 -23.34 -3.94 0.35
C SER A 75 -22.42 -3.83 1.55
N ALA A 76 -22.22 -2.59 2.02
CA ALA A 76 -21.50 -2.30 3.25
C ALA A 76 -22.09 -2.99 4.50
N ALA A 77 -23.44 -3.07 4.59
CA ALA A 77 -24.09 -3.80 5.67
C ALA A 77 -23.75 -5.30 5.62
N GLN A 78 -23.66 -5.87 4.42
CA GLN A 78 -23.28 -7.27 4.25
C GLN A 78 -21.80 -7.53 4.52
N VAL A 79 -20.90 -6.55 4.34
CA VAL A 79 -19.50 -6.69 4.82
C VAL A 79 -19.48 -6.94 6.33
N ASN A 80 -20.36 -6.29 7.09
CA ASN A 80 -20.40 -6.50 8.54
C ASN A 80 -20.88 -7.91 8.91
N SER A 81 -21.97 -8.38 8.27
CA SER A 81 -22.55 -9.71 8.56
C SER A 81 -21.70 -10.87 8.04
N HIS A 82 -21.01 -10.69 6.91
CA HIS A 82 -20.18 -11.71 6.27
C HIS A 82 -18.68 -11.51 6.53
N TYR A 83 -18.29 -10.63 7.46
CA TYR A 83 -16.88 -10.32 7.71
C TYR A 83 -16.05 -11.58 8.02
N ARG A 84 -16.65 -12.52 8.75
CA ARG A 84 -16.01 -13.81 9.05
C ARG A 84 -15.87 -14.69 7.82
N ASP A 85 -16.89 -14.75 6.97
CA ASP A 85 -16.85 -15.53 5.74
C ASP A 85 -15.74 -15.02 4.80
N VAL A 86 -15.60 -13.70 4.69
CA VAL A 86 -14.62 -13.06 3.81
C VAL A 86 -13.18 -13.21 4.31
N PHE A 87 -12.92 -13.12 5.62
CA PHE A 87 -11.55 -12.98 6.14
C PHE A 87 -11.08 -14.10 7.07
N TYR A 88 -11.95 -15.04 7.42
CA TYR A 88 -11.67 -16.10 8.41
C TYR A 88 -12.17 -17.50 8.03
N HIS A 89 -12.96 -17.66 6.98
CA HIS A 89 -13.49 -18.97 6.59
C HIS A 89 -12.37 -19.88 6.08
N GLU A 90 -11.74 -19.48 4.98
CA GLU A 90 -10.71 -20.27 4.30
C GLU A 90 -9.29 -20.04 4.84
N THR A 91 -9.04 -18.83 5.32
CA THR A 91 -7.72 -18.41 5.82
C THR A 91 -7.86 -17.44 6.97
N ASN A 92 -6.82 -17.32 7.81
CA ASN A 92 -6.70 -16.22 8.75
C ASN A 92 -6.09 -15.01 8.03
N ALA A 93 -6.94 -14.20 7.39
CA ALA A 93 -6.49 -13.08 6.57
C ALA A 93 -5.62 -12.07 7.34
N PRO A 94 -5.94 -11.64 8.58
CA PRO A 94 -5.05 -10.77 9.36
C PRO A 94 -3.63 -11.34 9.51
N LYS A 95 -3.53 -12.63 9.84
CA LYS A 95 -2.22 -13.31 9.99
C LYS A 95 -1.48 -13.36 8.65
N CYS A 96 -2.17 -13.69 7.56
CA CYS A 96 -1.59 -13.68 6.23
C CYS A 96 -1.11 -12.27 5.82
N PHE A 97 -2.00 -11.27 5.91
CA PHE A 97 -1.78 -9.91 5.45
C PHE A 97 -0.62 -9.23 6.18
N SER A 98 -0.33 -9.62 7.42
CA SER A 98 0.86 -9.14 8.16
C SER A 98 2.19 -9.44 7.47
N LYS A 99 2.22 -10.42 6.55
CA LYS A 99 3.43 -10.87 5.84
C LYS A 99 3.33 -10.75 4.32
N ALA A 100 2.11 -10.77 3.78
CA ALA A 100 1.88 -10.76 2.35
C ALA A 100 2.22 -9.40 1.72
N LYS A 101 2.60 -9.43 0.44
CA LYS A 101 2.90 -8.26 -0.38
C LYS A 101 1.99 -8.25 -1.60
N PRO A 102 1.61 -7.07 -2.12
CA PRO A 102 0.86 -6.96 -3.37
C PRO A 102 1.61 -7.61 -4.53
N GLU A 103 0.92 -8.46 -5.27
CA GLU A 103 1.39 -9.01 -6.54
C GLU A 103 0.72 -8.25 -7.68
N THR A 104 1.53 -7.70 -8.59
CA THR A 104 1.04 -6.91 -9.73
C THR A 104 1.43 -7.57 -11.03
N ASP A 105 0.49 -7.61 -11.96
CA ASP A 105 0.70 -8.08 -13.33
C ASP A 105 0.90 -6.87 -14.25
N PRO A 106 2.05 -6.73 -14.95
CA PRO A 106 2.29 -5.65 -15.90
C PRO A 106 1.25 -5.58 -17.03
N ALA A 107 0.63 -6.70 -17.41
CA ALA A 107 -0.45 -6.74 -18.40
C ALA A 107 -1.78 -6.22 -17.83
N ARG A 108 -1.94 -6.20 -16.50
CA ARG A 108 -3.13 -5.73 -15.79
C ARG A 108 -2.75 -4.67 -14.74
N PRO A 109 -2.24 -3.49 -15.14
CA PRO A 109 -1.70 -2.48 -14.23
C PRO A 109 -2.76 -1.77 -13.36
N LYS A 110 -4.03 -2.14 -13.52
CA LYS A 110 -5.16 -1.66 -12.71
C LYS A 110 -5.65 -2.75 -11.75
N GLU A 111 -4.91 -3.83 -11.59
CA GLU A 111 -5.23 -4.93 -10.70
C GLU A 111 -3.99 -5.28 -9.87
N PHE A 112 -4.23 -5.74 -8.65
CA PHE A 112 -3.22 -6.46 -7.87
C PHE A 112 -3.92 -7.48 -6.98
N THR A 113 -3.15 -8.46 -6.54
CA THR A 113 -3.63 -9.55 -5.69
C THR A 113 -2.83 -9.70 -4.41
N ILE A 114 -3.43 -10.37 -3.43
CA ILE A 114 -2.77 -10.85 -2.22
C ILE A 114 -3.07 -12.33 -2.09
N ALA A 115 -2.03 -13.16 -2.17
CA ALA A 115 -2.12 -14.59 -1.98
C ALA A 115 -1.97 -14.98 -0.52
N CYS A 116 -2.92 -15.77 -0.01
CA CYS A 116 -2.93 -16.29 1.35
C CYS A 116 -3.08 -17.80 1.34
N LYS A 117 -2.20 -18.51 2.05
CA LYS A 117 -2.39 -19.94 2.28
C LYS A 117 -3.61 -20.18 3.18
N THR A 118 -4.33 -21.27 2.97
CA THR A 118 -5.36 -21.76 3.88
C THR A 118 -4.74 -22.21 5.21
N ALA A 119 -5.58 -22.49 6.20
CA ALA A 119 -5.12 -23.00 7.50
C ALA A 119 -4.33 -24.33 7.39
N ALA A 120 -4.65 -25.15 6.39
CA ALA A 120 -3.96 -26.41 6.09
C ALA A 120 -2.59 -26.22 5.41
N GLY A 121 -2.29 -25.02 4.89
CA GLY A 121 -0.99 -24.67 4.30
C GLY A 121 -0.86 -24.93 2.80
N ASP A 122 -1.83 -25.62 2.20
CA ASP A 122 -1.72 -26.20 0.85
C ASP A 122 -2.68 -25.62 -0.20
N GLU A 123 -3.50 -24.61 0.13
CA GLU A 123 -4.42 -24.00 -0.83
C GLU A 123 -4.32 -22.47 -0.78
N VAL A 124 -4.46 -21.79 -1.92
CA VAL A 124 -4.23 -20.34 -1.99
C VAL A 124 -5.54 -19.58 -2.20
N ILE A 125 -5.90 -18.78 -1.20
CA ILE A 125 -6.94 -17.77 -1.29
C ILE A 125 -6.34 -16.50 -1.89
N ILE A 126 -6.91 -16.04 -3.00
CA ILE A 126 -6.47 -14.85 -3.72
C ILE A 126 -7.45 -13.72 -3.44
N TYR A 127 -7.01 -12.71 -2.68
CA TYR A 127 -7.75 -11.46 -2.52
C TYR A 127 -7.42 -10.53 -3.68
N SER A 128 -8.45 -10.06 -4.38
CA SER A 128 -8.35 -9.28 -5.60
C SER A 128 -8.75 -7.83 -5.40
N PHE A 129 -7.95 -6.93 -5.99
CA PHE A 129 -8.14 -5.49 -5.90
C PHE A 129 -8.04 -4.86 -7.28
N ALA A 130 -8.86 -3.85 -7.55
CA ALA A 130 -8.88 -3.15 -8.83
C ALA A 130 -8.94 -1.63 -8.67
N ARG A 131 -8.29 -0.90 -9.59
CA ARG A 131 -8.30 0.56 -9.66
C ARG A 131 -9.42 1.06 -10.56
N GLY A 132 -10.36 1.78 -9.98
CA GLY A 132 -11.42 2.50 -10.67
C GLY A 132 -11.19 4.01 -10.72
N LYS A 133 -12.24 4.75 -11.08
CA LYS A 133 -12.24 6.22 -11.09
C LYS A 133 -12.02 6.81 -9.69
N SER A 134 -12.49 6.10 -8.65
CA SER A 134 -12.39 6.50 -7.24
C SER A 134 -11.18 5.88 -6.53
N GLY A 135 -10.13 5.53 -7.28
CA GLY A 135 -8.95 4.84 -6.73
C GLY A 135 -9.11 3.32 -6.62
N TRP A 136 -8.19 2.71 -5.87
CA TRP A 136 -8.14 1.27 -5.60
C TRP A 136 -9.30 0.83 -4.71
N LYS A 137 -9.82 -0.37 -4.98
CA LYS A 137 -10.88 -1.01 -4.19
C LYS A 137 -10.63 -2.50 -4.06
N PHE A 138 -11.04 -3.07 -2.93
CA PHE A 138 -11.22 -4.52 -2.76
C PHE A 138 -12.41 -4.98 -3.59
N THR A 139 -12.24 -6.06 -4.33
CA THR A 139 -13.22 -6.52 -5.33
C THR A 139 -13.68 -7.94 -5.16
N GLY A 140 -12.93 -8.76 -4.42
CA GLY A 140 -13.33 -10.14 -4.18
C GLY A 140 -12.21 -11.00 -3.66
N LEU A 141 -12.55 -12.24 -3.36
CA LEU A 141 -11.61 -13.31 -3.10
C LEU A 141 -12.04 -14.56 -3.88
N ASP A 142 -11.05 -15.39 -4.18
CA ASP A 142 -11.23 -16.66 -4.86
C ASP A 142 -10.36 -17.73 -4.22
N ASN A 143 -10.81 -18.97 -4.30
CA ASN A 143 -10.03 -20.14 -3.89
C ASN A 143 -9.66 -20.90 -5.16
N ILE A 144 -8.39 -20.81 -5.57
CA ILE A 144 -7.95 -21.27 -6.89
C ILE A 144 -7.91 -22.80 -7.05
N ASN A 145 -8.31 -23.55 -6.03
CA ASN A 145 -8.29 -25.01 -6.01
C ASN A 145 -9.70 -25.64 -6.01
N GLU A 146 -10.76 -24.82 -6.11
CA GLU A 146 -12.16 -25.28 -6.19
C GLU A 146 -12.58 -25.82 -7.58
#